data_AF-A0A6H1NL19-F1
#
_entry.id   AF-A0A6H1NL19-F1
#
_cell.length_a   1.000
_cell.length_b   1.000
_cell.length_c   1.000
_cell.angle_alpha   90.00
_cell.angle_beta   90.00
_cell.angle_gamma   90.00
#
_symmetry.space_group_name_H-M   'P 1'
#
loop_
_entity.id
_entity.type
_entity.pdbx_description
1 polymer ?
#
loop_
_entity_poly.entity_id
_entity_poly.type
_entity_poly.pdbx_seq_one_letter_code
_entity_poly.pdbx_strand_id
1 'polypeptide(L)' 'MVRSHRRPGCRHVRRDIHRERAVRQRAAEAEEIGDVIAFLASPAVGYITGAVIPVDGGRAAV' A
#
# COMPACT_ATOMS: atom_id res chain seq x y z
N MET A 1 19.70 1.28 -18.88
CA MET A 1 19.54 -0.17 -18.62
C MET A 1 20.21 -0.51 -17.28
N VAL A 2 19.52 -0.28 -16.16
CA VAL A 2 20.04 -0.67 -14.84
C VAL A 2 19.72 -2.15 -14.65
N ARG A 3 20.72 -3.02 -14.78
CA ARG A 3 20.57 -4.46 -14.59
C ARG A 3 20.24 -4.74 -13.13
N SER A 4 18.97 -5.05 -12.87
CA SER A 4 18.53 -5.54 -11.56
C SER A 4 19.31 -6.80 -11.21
N HIS A 5 20.25 -6.69 -10.26
CA HIS A 5 20.98 -7.83 -9.73
C HIS A 5 20.04 -8.61 -8.82
N ARG A 6 19.31 -9.59 -9.38
CA ARG A 6 18.60 -10.61 -8.60
C ARG A 6 19.65 -11.55 -8.00
N ARG A 7 19.94 -11.41 -6.70
CA ARG A 7 20.78 -12.37 -5.96
C ARG A 7 19.98 -13.66 -5.72
N PRO A 8 20.47 -14.84 -6.16
CA PRO A 8 19.82 -16.12 -5.87
C PRO A 8 20.15 -16.49 -4.43
N GLY A 9 19.16 -16.41 -3.53
CA GLY A 9 19.36 -16.72 -2.11
C GLY A 9 18.49 -15.91 -1.15
N CYS A 10 17.93 -14.77 -1.57
CA CYS A 10 16.84 -14.13 -0.84
C CYS A 10 15.54 -14.89 -1.09
N ARG A 11 15.41 -16.04 -0.42
CA ARG A 11 14.12 -16.71 -0.22
C ARG A 11 13.18 -15.64 0.32
N HIS A 12 12.14 -15.28 -0.43
CA HIS A 12 11.12 -14.30 -0.07
C HIS A 12 10.68 -14.50 1.39
N VAL A 13 11.32 -13.79 2.32
CA VAL A 13 11.06 -13.97 3.74
C VAL A 13 9.69 -13.35 3.99
N ARG A 14 8.67 -14.23 3.98
CA ARG A 14 7.30 -14.03 4.48
C ARG A 14 6.43 -13.04 3.67
N ARG A 15 5.93 -13.49 2.52
CA ARG A 15 4.86 -12.78 1.76
C ARG A 15 3.48 -12.84 2.42
N ASP A 16 3.30 -13.63 3.49
CA ASP A 16 1.97 -14.04 3.94
C ASP A 16 1.48 -13.37 5.23
N ILE A 17 2.33 -12.68 6.01
CA ILE A 17 1.91 -12.13 7.33
C ILE A 17 0.86 -11.02 7.18
N HIS A 18 0.83 -10.32 6.04
CA HIS A 18 -0.08 -9.19 5.85
C HIS A 18 -1.42 -9.54 5.22
N ARG A 19 -1.49 -10.69 4.55
CA ARG A 19 -2.62 -11.10 3.71
C ARG A 19 -3.82 -11.61 4.53
N GLU A 20 -3.55 -12.28 5.64
CA GLU A 20 -4.58 -12.97 6.44
C GLU A 20 -5.57 -12.04 7.12
N ARG A 21 -5.20 -10.79 7.42
CA ARG A 21 -6.09 -9.81 8.07
C ARG A 21 -6.69 -8.78 7.13
N ALA A 22 -6.12 -8.60 5.94
CA ALA A 22 -6.67 -7.66 4.97
C ALA A 22 -7.92 -8.29 4.32
N VAL A 23 -9.05 -7.57 4.34
CA VAL A 23 -10.29 -7.97 3.64
C VAL A 23 -10.01 -8.23 2.16
N ARG A 24 -9.12 -7.43 1.56
CA ARG A 24 -8.75 -7.58 0.14
C ARG A 24 -7.83 -8.78 -0.14
N GLN A 25 -7.33 -9.48 0.89
CA GLN A 25 -6.52 -10.71 0.78
C GLN A 25 -5.47 -10.66 -0.34
N ARG A 26 -4.78 -9.53 -0.50
CA ARG A 26 -3.61 -9.36 -1.38
C ARG A 26 -2.87 -8.09 -0.96
N ALA A 27 -1.65 -7.93 -1.46
CA ALA A 27 -0.98 -6.63 -1.42
C ALA A 27 -1.70 -5.64 -2.35
N ALA A 28 -1.71 -4.37 -1.96
CA ALA A 28 -2.14 -3.29 -2.85
C ALA A 28 -1.13 -3.12 -4.00
N GLU A 29 -1.63 -2.77 -5.17
CA GLU A 29 -0.80 -2.29 -6.27
C GLU A 29 -0.37 -0.84 -5.98
N ALA A 30 0.72 -0.39 -6.60
CA ALA A 30 1.27 0.94 -6.34
C ALA A 30 0.26 2.05 -6.69
N GLU A 31 -0.50 1.83 -7.76
CA GLU A 31 -1.51 2.75 -8.28
C GLU A 31 -2.66 2.95 -7.28
N GLU A 32 -3.06 1.90 -6.55
CA GLU A 32 -4.15 2.01 -5.57
C GLU A 32 -3.80 2.92 -4.38
N ILE A 33 -2.52 2.99 -4.01
CA ILE A 33 -2.03 3.94 -3.01
C ILE A 33 -1.82 5.32 -3.64
N GLY A 34 -1.28 5.35 -4.85
CA GLY A 34 -0.99 6.58 -5.61
C GLY A 34 -2.23 7.42 -5.88
N ASP A 35 -3.34 6.80 -6.25
CA ASP A 35 -4.60 7.48 -6.54
C ASP A 35 -5.15 8.21 -5.30
N VAL A 36 -5.06 7.59 -4.12
CA VAL A 36 -5.48 8.24 -2.86
C VAL A 36 -4.59 9.43 -2.54
N ILE A 37 -3.27 9.29 -2.72
CA ILE A 37 -2.32 10.39 -2.51
C ILE A 37 -2.62 11.54 -3.50
N ALA A 38 -2.85 11.23 -4.77
CA ALA A 38 -3.18 12.23 -5.78
C ALA A 38 -4.47 13.00 -5.44
N PHE A 39 -5.48 12.30 -4.95
CA PHE A 39 -6.71 12.94 -4.44
C PHE A 39 -6.43 13.85 -3.25
N LEU A 40 -5.67 13.38 -2.25
CA LEU A 40 -5.33 14.16 -1.05
C LEU A 40 -4.47 15.39 -1.36
N ALA A 41 -3.64 15.33 -2.41
CA ALA A 41 -2.86 16.46 -2.90
C ALA A 41 -3.67 17.46 -3.73
N SER A 42 -4.93 17.13 -4.09
CA SER A 42 -5.76 17.96 -4.96
C SER A 42 -6.44 19.10 -4.21
N PRO A 43 -6.91 20.15 -4.92
CA PRO A 43 -7.69 21.24 -4.33
C PRO A 43 -9.01 20.80 -3.68
N ALA A 44 -9.53 19.61 -4.01
CA ALA A 44 -10.78 19.09 -3.46
C ALA A 44 -10.72 18.81 -1.95
N VAL A 45 -9.51 18.75 -1.38
CA VAL A 45 -9.24 18.32 -0.01
C VAL A 45 -8.91 19.50 0.92
N GLY A 46 -9.40 20.71 0.60
CA GLY A 46 -9.04 21.96 1.29
C GLY A 46 -9.39 22.08 2.78
N TYR A 47 -10.09 21.11 3.38
CA TYR A 47 -10.46 21.12 4.81
C TYR A 47 -10.01 19.88 5.59
N ILE A 48 -9.30 18.94 4.96
CA ILE A 48 -8.77 17.76 5.65
C ILE A 48 -7.39 18.11 6.19
N THR A 49 -7.26 18.10 7.51
CA THR A 49 -5.98 18.30 8.21
C THR A 49 -5.92 17.41 9.45
N GLY A 50 -4.74 16.91 9.79
CA GLY A 50 -4.52 16.06 10.96
C GLY A 50 -5.19 14.68 10.91
N ALA A 51 -5.79 14.29 9.78
CA ALA A 51 -6.46 13.00 9.63
C ALA A 51 -5.47 11.88 9.25
N VAL A 52 -5.67 10.69 9.82
CA VAL A 52 -5.01 9.46 9.38
C VAL A 52 -6.01 8.65 8.55
N ILE A 53 -5.71 8.47 7.27
CA ILE A 53 -6.57 7.73 6.33
C ILE A 53 -5.91 6.37 6.05
N PRO A 54 -6.43 5.25 6.58
CA PRO A 54 -5.87 3.94 6.34
C PRO A 54 -6.14 3.48 4.89
N VAL A 55 -5.08 3.13 4.17
CA VAL A 55 -5.14 2.57 2.81
C VAL A 55 -4.42 1.22 2.80
N ASP A 56 -5.01 0.23 3.47
CA ASP A 56 -4.34 -1.03 3.81
C ASP A 56 -5.15 -2.29 3.45
N GLY A 57 -6.19 -2.14 2.62
CA GLY A 57 -7.06 -3.24 2.22
C GLY A 57 -7.99 -3.74 3.33
N GLY A 58 -8.25 -2.92 4.36
CA GLY A 58 -9.15 -3.22 5.47
C GLY A 58 -8.49 -3.94 6.63
N ARG A 59 -7.16 -3.84 6.76
CA ARG A 59 -6.40 -4.51 7.81
C ARG A 59 -6.55 -3.82 9.16
N ALA A 60 -6.64 -2.49 9.20
CA ALA A 60 -6.81 -1.72 10.43
C ALA A 60 -8.26 -1.71 10.96
N ALA A 61 -9.23 -2.16 10.16
CA ALA A 61 -10.64 -2.11 10.50
C ALA A 61 -11.17 -3.34 11.28
N VAL A 62 -10.33 -4.37 11.48
CA VAL A 62 -10.71 -5.68 12.07
C VAL A 62 -9.70 -6.23 13.07
#